data_AF-A0A6G8APA9-F1
#
_entry.id   AF-A0A6G8APA9-F1
#
_cell.length_a   1.000
_cell.length_b   1.000
_cell.length_c   1.000
_cell.angle_alpha   90.00
_cell.angle_beta   90.00
_cell.angle_gamma   90.00
#
_symmetry.space_group_name_H-M   'P 1'
#
loop_
_entity.id
_entity.type
_entity.pdbx_description
1 polymer ?
#
loop_
_entity_poly.entity_id
_entity_poly.type
_entity_poly.pdbx_seq_one_letter_code
_entity_poly.pdbx_strand_id
1 'polypeptide(L)'
;MKNILKEFKSFILGDKLNVAIGLVIGGAFTTLVNALSGSVITPLISLIVKLITGSKNAEFEMTLNIFGVNFHIGDLISAIITFIITAFILFMIIKGLDKTKEKVAVEGLENPTKVAMETRDLMKEMTKYLANMNGVSAADAKKLIEAIEKDNEEIEENK
;
A
#
# COMPACT_ATOMS: atom_id res chain seq x y z
N MET A 1 1.11 -21.14 33.41
CA MET A 1 0.34 -21.23 32.15
C MET A 1 -0.87 -20.29 32.05
N LYS A 2 -1.51 -19.83 33.15
CA LYS A 2 -2.67 -18.92 33.11
C LYS A 2 -2.35 -17.48 32.63
N ASN A 3 -1.08 -17.07 32.65
CA ASN A 3 -0.65 -15.70 32.29
C ASN A 3 -0.49 -15.49 30.78
N ILE A 4 0.01 -16.50 30.04
CA ILE A 4 0.18 -16.42 28.58
C ILE A 4 -1.17 -16.24 27.87
N LEU A 5 -2.24 -16.87 28.35
CA LEU A 5 -3.58 -16.69 27.77
C LEU A 5 -4.16 -15.29 28.02
N LYS A 6 -3.81 -14.64 29.15
CA LYS A 6 -4.18 -13.25 29.42
C LYS A 6 -3.37 -12.27 28.58
N GLU A 7 -2.07 -12.50 28.45
CA GLU A 7 -1.17 -11.71 27.59
C GLU A 7 -1.55 -11.85 26.12
N PHE A 8 -1.87 -13.06 25.65
CA PHE A 8 -2.38 -13.31 24.31
C PHE A 8 -3.73 -12.62 24.07
N LYS A 9 -4.65 -12.70 25.03
CA LYS A 9 -5.93 -11.96 24.95
C LYS A 9 -5.71 -10.45 24.90
N SER A 10 -4.81 -9.89 25.70
CA SER A 10 -4.43 -8.46 25.64
C SER A 10 -3.69 -8.09 24.36
N PHE A 11 -2.94 -9.01 23.76
CA PHE A 11 -2.22 -8.81 22.51
C PHE A 11 -3.19 -8.78 21.31
N ILE A 12 -4.17 -9.69 21.28
CA ILE A 12 -5.22 -9.77 20.26
C ILE A 12 -6.25 -8.65 20.42
N LEU A 13 -6.56 -8.21 21.65
CA LEU A 13 -7.49 -7.09 21.88
C LEU A 13 -6.83 -5.71 21.74
N GLY A 14 -5.52 -5.66 21.49
CA GLY A 14 -4.80 -4.41 21.27
C GLY A 14 -4.78 -3.99 19.79
N ASP A 15 -4.08 -2.89 19.53
CA ASP A 15 -3.92 -2.27 18.19
C ASP A 15 -3.25 -3.20 17.13
N LYS A 16 -2.50 -4.21 17.59
CA LYS A 16 -1.76 -5.15 16.72
C LYS A 16 -2.67 -6.06 15.89
N LEU A 17 -3.91 -6.27 16.32
CA LEU A 17 -4.87 -7.08 15.57
C LEU A 17 -5.25 -6.45 14.24
N ASN A 18 -5.40 -5.13 14.20
CA ASN A 18 -5.72 -4.40 12.97
C ASN A 18 -4.61 -4.56 11.92
N VAL A 19 -3.35 -4.41 12.36
CA VAL A 19 -2.16 -4.64 11.52
C VAL A 19 -2.09 -6.08 11.03
N ALA A 20 -2.38 -7.06 11.89
CA ALA A 20 -2.37 -8.48 11.52
C ALA A 20 -3.46 -8.83 10.50
N ILE A 21 -4.68 -8.30 10.67
CA ILE A 21 -5.78 -8.46 9.72
C ILE A 21 -5.42 -7.83 8.37
N GLY A 22 -4.81 -6.64 8.38
CA GLY A 22 -4.32 -5.98 7.18
C GLY A 22 -3.34 -6.84 6.37
N LEU A 23 -2.40 -7.51 7.04
CA LEU A 23 -1.44 -8.41 6.38
C LEU A 23 -2.11 -9.65 5.76
N VAL A 24 -3.07 -10.25 6.47
CA VAL A 24 -3.80 -11.44 5.98
C VAL A 24 -4.66 -11.10 4.77
N ILE A 25 -5.42 -9.99 4.83
CA ILE A 25 -6.23 -9.50 3.71
C ILE A 25 -5.33 -9.10 2.53
N GLY A 26 -4.20 -8.44 2.81
CA GLY A 26 -3.22 -8.07 1.79
C GLY A 26 -2.69 -9.29 1.04
N GLY A 27 -2.30 -10.34 1.76
CA GLY A 27 -1.85 -11.59 1.16
C GLY A 27 -2.91 -12.26 0.28
N ALA A 28 -4.14 -12.38 0.78
CA ALA A 28 -5.26 -12.97 0.03
C ALA A 28 -5.60 -12.15 -1.23
N PHE A 29 -5.55 -10.83 -1.14
CA PHE A 29 -5.81 -9.94 -2.26
C PHE A 29 -4.72 -10.04 -3.33
N THR A 30 -3.45 -10.11 -2.95
CA THR A 30 -2.34 -10.38 -3.88
C THR A 30 -2.55 -11.70 -4.62
N THR A 31 -2.98 -12.77 -3.93
CA THR A 31 -3.30 -14.04 -4.59
C THR A 31 -4.43 -13.90 -5.60
N LEU A 32 -5.50 -13.17 -5.28
CA LEU A 32 -6.62 -12.94 -6.20
C LEU A 32 -6.18 -12.17 -7.45
N VAL A 33 -5.40 -11.10 -7.28
CA VAL A 33 -4.87 -10.29 -8.38
C VAL A 33 -3.93 -11.13 -9.26
N ASN A 34 -3.06 -11.94 -8.66
CA ASN A 34 -2.17 -12.84 -9.39
C ASN A 34 -2.95 -13.90 -10.18
N ALA A 35 -4.00 -14.48 -9.59
CA ALA A 35 -4.86 -15.44 -10.27
C ALA A 35 -5.59 -14.81 -11.47
N LEU A 36 -6.11 -13.59 -11.31
CA LEU A 36 -6.76 -12.86 -12.40
C LEU A 36 -5.77 -12.52 -13.52
N SER A 37 -4.60 -11.98 -13.16
CA SER A 37 -3.56 -11.62 -14.11
C SER A 37 -3.05 -12.85 -14.87
N GLY A 38 -2.69 -13.92 -14.16
CA GLY A 38 -2.20 -15.15 -14.78
C GLY A 38 -3.23 -15.89 -15.62
N SER A 39 -4.52 -15.84 -15.25
CA SER A 39 -5.57 -16.61 -15.96
C SER A 39 -6.20 -15.85 -17.13
N VAL A 40 -6.16 -14.51 -17.11
CA VAL A 40 -6.85 -13.69 -18.12
C VAL A 40 -5.86 -12.85 -18.90
N ILE A 41 -4.97 -12.13 -18.21
CA ILE A 41 -4.06 -11.16 -18.83
C ILE A 41 -2.92 -11.87 -19.56
N THR A 42 -2.23 -12.81 -18.91
CA THR A 42 -1.11 -13.53 -19.53
C THR A 42 -1.55 -14.26 -20.82
N PRO A 43 -2.68 -15.00 -20.87
CA PRO A 43 -3.15 -15.62 -22.11
C PRO A 43 -3.55 -14.61 -23.19
N LEU A 44 -4.13 -13.46 -22.82
CA LEU A 44 -4.45 -12.37 -23.75
C LEU A 44 -3.19 -11.78 -24.39
N ILE A 45 -2.15 -11.51 -23.58
CA ILE A 45 -0.86 -11.03 -24.09
C ILE A 45 -0.25 -12.08 -25.02
N SER A 46 -0.21 -13.35 -24.60
CA SER A 46 0.30 -14.45 -25.41
C SER A 46 -0.42 -14.58 -26.75
N LEU A 47 -1.74 -14.37 -26.78
CA LEU A 47 -2.52 -14.38 -28.02
C LEU A 47 -2.17 -13.22 -28.94
N ILE A 48 -2.02 -12.01 -28.39
CA ILE A 48 -1.63 -10.81 -29.16
C ILE A 48 -0.22 -10.98 -29.74
N VAL A 49 0.73 -11.47 -28.94
CA VAL A 49 2.09 -11.77 -29.40
C VAL A 49 2.07 -12.81 -30.53
N LYS A 50 1.27 -13.87 -30.39
CA LYS A 50 1.08 -14.89 -31.43
C LYS A 50 0.52 -14.29 -32.73
N LEU A 51 -0.44 -13.37 -32.64
CA LEU A 51 -1.02 -12.67 -33.80
C LEU A 51 -0.01 -11.75 -34.50
N ILE A 52 0.84 -11.06 -33.75
CA ILE A 52 1.81 -10.10 -34.29
C ILE A 52 3.05 -10.81 -34.86
N THR A 53 3.54 -11.85 -34.19
CA THR A 53 4.80 -12.52 -34.55
C THR A 53 4.59 -13.76 -35.43
N GLY A 54 3.36 -14.29 -35.53
CA GLY A 54 3.04 -15.52 -36.28
C GLY A 54 3.68 -16.79 -35.70
N SER A 55 4.30 -16.70 -34.53
CA SER A 55 4.96 -17.82 -33.86
C SER A 55 3.92 -18.84 -33.36
N LYS A 56 4.21 -20.14 -33.50
CA LYS A 56 3.29 -21.20 -33.07
C LYS A 56 3.18 -21.31 -31.55
N ASN A 57 4.23 -20.86 -30.85
CA ASN A 57 4.35 -20.98 -29.41
C ASN A 57 3.80 -19.71 -28.75
N ALA A 58 2.97 -19.90 -27.72
CA ALA A 58 2.29 -18.84 -26.96
C ALA A 58 3.25 -18.10 -26.01
N GLU A 59 4.53 -18.42 -26.09
CA GLU A 59 5.60 -17.86 -25.29
C GLU A 59 6.49 -17.01 -26.19
N PHE A 60 7.07 -15.98 -25.59
CA PHE A 60 8.03 -15.11 -26.21
C PHE A 60 9.32 -15.94 -26.33
N GLU A 61 9.38 -16.88 -27.27
CA GLU A 61 10.51 -17.79 -27.44
C GLU A 61 11.65 -17.08 -28.16
N MET A 62 12.23 -16.07 -27.50
CA MET A 62 13.53 -15.52 -27.82
C MET A 62 14.55 -16.24 -26.95
N THR A 63 14.82 -17.50 -27.32
CA THR A 63 15.81 -18.34 -26.62
C THR A 63 17.17 -18.08 -27.26
N LEU A 64 18.02 -17.32 -26.60
CA LEU A 64 19.41 -17.16 -27.03
C LEU A 64 20.20 -18.36 -26.51
N ASN A 65 20.59 -19.26 -27.41
CA ASN A 65 21.53 -20.33 -27.06
C ASN A 65 22.96 -19.79 -27.21
N ILE A 66 23.60 -19.53 -26.07
CA ILE A 66 24.99 -19.12 -26.01
C ILE A 66 25.73 -20.23 -25.24
N PHE A 67 26.67 -20.91 -25.90
CA PHE A 67 27.47 -21.99 -25.31
C PHE A 67 26.65 -23.13 -24.66
N GLY A 68 25.48 -23.47 -25.20
CA GLY A 68 24.64 -24.55 -24.67
C GLY A 68 23.76 -24.17 -23.48
N VAL A 69 23.79 -22.89 -23.05
CA VAL A 69 22.86 -22.34 -22.05
C VAL A 69 21.73 -21.64 -22.79
N ASN A 70 20.50 -22.08 -22.54
CA ASN A 70 19.30 -21.46 -23.10
C ASN A 70 18.88 -20.27 -22.24
N PHE A 71 19.06 -19.05 -22.76
CA PHE A 71 18.55 -17.84 -22.11
C PHE A 71 17.15 -17.51 -22.64
N HIS A 72 16.13 -17.72 -21.80
CA HIS A 72 14.74 -17.40 -22.09
C HIS A 72 14.47 -15.90 -21.90
N ILE A 73 15.03 -15.06 -22.77
CA ILE A 73 14.87 -13.59 -22.69
C ILE A 73 13.41 -13.17 -22.77
N GLY A 74 12.60 -13.93 -23.50
CA GLY A 74 11.21 -13.54 -23.68
C GLY A 74 10.30 -13.88 -22.50
N ASP A 75 10.66 -14.82 -21.63
CA ASP A 75 9.95 -15.03 -20.36
C ASP A 75 10.09 -13.79 -19.46
N LEU A 76 11.27 -13.18 -19.48
CA LEU A 76 11.53 -11.93 -18.77
C LEU A 76 10.67 -10.78 -19.32
N ILE A 77 10.60 -10.64 -20.64
CA ILE A 77 9.77 -9.60 -21.28
C ILE A 77 8.28 -9.82 -20.99
N SER A 78 7.81 -11.06 -21.09
CA SER A 78 6.44 -11.45 -20.75
C SER A 78 6.09 -11.14 -19.29
N ALA A 79 7.01 -11.45 -18.36
CA ALA A 79 6.87 -11.13 -16.94
C ALA A 79 6.80 -9.61 -16.69
N ILE A 80 7.63 -8.82 -17.37
CA ILE A 80 7.60 -7.35 -17.27
C ILE A 80 6.27 -6.78 -17.77
N ILE A 81 5.78 -7.22 -18.94
CA ILE A 81 4.49 -6.76 -19.48
C ILE A 81 3.36 -7.13 -18.52
N THR A 82 3.34 -8.38 -18.04
CA THR A 82 2.34 -8.86 -17.07
C THR A 82 2.38 -8.03 -15.79
N PHE A 83 3.57 -7.69 -15.27
CA PHE A 83 3.73 -6.85 -14.09
C PHE A 83 3.13 -5.45 -14.29
N ILE A 84 3.43 -4.79 -15.42
CA ILE A 84 2.93 -3.45 -15.72
C ILE A 84 1.39 -3.45 -15.81
N ILE A 85 0.79 -4.43 -16.50
CA ILE A 85 -0.67 -4.50 -16.62
C ILE A 85 -1.31 -4.79 -15.26
N THR A 86 -0.73 -5.69 -14.47
CA THR A 86 -1.23 -6.01 -13.12
C THR A 86 -1.18 -4.78 -12.22
N ALA A 87 -0.08 -4.02 -12.23
CA ALA A 87 0.06 -2.76 -11.50
C ALA A 87 -0.97 -1.72 -11.96
N PHE A 88 -1.25 -1.64 -13.27
CA PHE A 88 -2.25 -0.73 -13.83
C PHE A 88 -3.67 -1.07 -13.37
N ILE A 89 -4.03 -2.37 -13.33
CA ILE A 89 -5.34 -2.82 -12.82
C ILE A 89 -5.45 -2.50 -11.33
N LEU A 90 -4.41 -2.78 -10.54
CA LEU A 90 -4.36 -2.46 -9.12
C LEU A 90 -4.58 -0.96 -8.87
N PHE A 91 -3.93 -0.12 -9.67
CA PHE A 91 -4.11 1.32 -9.66
C PHE A 91 -5.54 1.73 -10.01
N MET A 92 -6.17 1.12 -11.02
CA MET A 92 -7.58 1.39 -11.35
C MET A 92 -8.53 1.03 -10.21
N ILE A 93 -8.30 -0.10 -9.52
CA ILE A 93 -9.14 -0.53 -8.39
C ILE A 93 -9.01 0.47 -7.23
N ILE A 94 -7.78 0.85 -6.86
CA ILE A 94 -7.53 1.81 -5.78
C ILE A 94 -8.14 3.19 -6.12
N LYS A 95 -7.93 3.67 -7.35
CA LYS A 95 -8.52 4.93 -7.84
C LYS A 95 -10.04 4.89 -7.90
N GLY A 96 -10.63 3.71 -8.15
CA GLY A 96 -12.08 3.50 -8.09
C GLY A 96 -12.62 3.64 -6.66
N LEU A 97 -11.90 3.09 -5.69
CA LEU A 97 -12.24 3.22 -4.27
C LEU A 97 -12.12 4.67 -3.76
N ASP A 98 -11.18 5.45 -4.29
CA ASP A 98 -11.02 6.87 -3.95
C ASP A 98 -12.21 7.76 -4.35
N LYS A 99 -13.01 7.36 -5.35
CA LYS A 99 -14.24 8.08 -5.71
C LYS A 99 -15.41 7.81 -4.76
N THR A 100 -15.30 6.80 -3.90
CA THR A 100 -16.32 6.38 -2.92
C THR A 100 -15.97 6.74 -1.47
N LYS A 101 -15.07 7.72 -1.27
CA LYS A 101 -14.53 8.20 0.02
C LYS A 101 -15.56 8.57 1.11
N GLU A 102 -16.86 8.43 0.88
CA GLU A 102 -17.83 8.63 1.94
C GLU A 102 -17.97 7.41 2.88
N LYS A 103 -17.79 6.14 2.46
CA LYS A 103 -18.16 4.98 3.31
C LYS A 103 -17.35 3.70 3.19
N VAL A 104 -16.13 3.73 2.67
CA VAL A 104 -15.20 2.60 2.82
C VAL A 104 -14.00 3.08 3.61
N ALA A 105 -14.22 3.36 4.89
CA ALA A 105 -13.16 3.16 5.86
C ALA A 105 -12.82 1.67 5.76
N VAL A 106 -11.64 1.35 5.22
CA VAL A 106 -11.08 0.02 5.44
C VAL A 106 -10.83 -0.04 6.94
N GLU A 107 -11.81 -0.54 7.70
CA GLU A 107 -11.88 -0.51 9.17
C GLU A 107 -10.68 -1.21 9.86
N GLY A 108 -9.75 -1.79 9.10
CA GLY A 108 -8.52 -2.41 9.62
C GLY A 108 -7.22 -1.63 9.35
N LEU A 109 -7.26 -0.54 8.58
CA LEU A 109 -6.13 0.38 8.44
C LEU A 109 -6.65 1.74 8.84
N GLU A 110 -6.45 2.12 10.11
CA GLU A 110 -6.59 3.52 10.50
C GLU A 110 -5.83 4.34 9.46
N ASN A 111 -6.56 5.23 8.80
CA ASN A 111 -5.98 6.07 7.77
C ASN A 111 -4.78 6.78 8.42
N PRO A 112 -3.55 6.59 7.94
CA PRO A 112 -2.37 7.19 8.56
C PRO A 112 -2.51 8.70 8.71
N THR A 113 -3.35 9.33 7.86
CA THR A 113 -3.74 10.73 7.97
C THR A 113 -4.58 11.04 9.22
N LYS A 114 -5.51 10.18 9.64
CA LYS A 114 -6.32 10.40 10.86
C LYS A 114 -5.50 10.27 12.14
N VAL A 115 -4.62 9.26 12.19
CA VAL A 115 -3.69 9.07 13.31
C VAL A 115 -2.71 10.23 13.41
N ALA A 116 -2.22 10.74 12.27
CA ALA A 116 -1.39 11.95 12.22
C ALA A 116 -2.16 13.20 12.68
N MET A 117 -3.45 13.33 12.36
CA MET A 117 -4.28 14.45 12.84
C MET A 117 -4.51 14.40 14.36
N GLU A 118 -4.91 13.25 14.90
CA GLU A 118 -5.17 13.10 16.35
C GLU A 118 -3.91 13.30 17.19
N THR A 119 -2.77 12.78 16.73
CA THR A 119 -1.48 13.00 17.42
C THR A 119 -1.04 14.47 17.39
N ARG A 120 -1.35 15.22 16.33
CA ARG A 120 -1.09 16.67 16.25
C ARG A 120 -1.98 17.47 17.18
N ASP A 121 -3.26 17.14 17.25
CA ASP A 121 -4.21 17.82 18.13
C ASP A 121 -3.83 17.61 19.60
N LEU A 122 -3.41 16.40 19.97
CA LEU A 122 -2.87 16.10 21.30
C LEU A 122 -1.60 16.92 21.62
N MET A 123 -0.67 17.03 20.66
CA MET A 123 0.56 17.80 20.83
C MET A 123 0.29 19.31 20.96
N LYS A 124 -0.68 19.85 20.22
CA LYS A 124 -1.15 21.24 20.36
C LYS A 124 -1.75 21.48 21.75
N GLU A 125 -2.58 20.55 22.23
CA GLU A 125 -3.18 20.64 23.55
C GLU A 125 -2.12 20.59 24.66
N MET A 126 -1.19 19.63 24.62
CA MET A 126 -0.07 19.57 25.56
C MET A 126 0.78 20.84 25.54
N THR A 127 1.07 21.39 24.36
CA THR A 127 1.84 22.65 24.22
C THR A 127 1.10 23.82 24.86
N LYS A 128 -0.23 23.87 24.73
CA LYS A 128 -1.09 24.90 25.34
C LYS A 128 -1.11 24.79 26.86
N TYR A 129 -1.13 23.58 27.42
CA TYR A 129 -1.02 23.37 28.86
C TYR A 129 0.37 23.75 29.40
N LEU A 130 1.45 23.45 28.67
CA LEU A 130 2.82 23.82 29.05
C LEU A 130 3.05 25.34 28.98
N ALA A 131 2.46 26.02 28.00
CA ALA A 131 2.49 27.48 27.90
C ALA A 131 1.77 28.16 29.07
N ASN A 132 0.73 27.52 29.63
CA ASN A 132 -0.05 28.05 30.75
C ASN A 132 0.58 27.77 32.13
N MET A 133 1.61 26.91 32.20
CA MET A 133 2.29 26.49 33.45
C MET A 133 3.63 27.21 33.74
N ASN A 134 4.05 28.23 32.97
CA ASN A 134 5.28 29.02 33.18
C ASN A 134 6.62 28.23 33.06
N GLY A 135 6.84 27.55 31.93
CA GLY A 135 8.16 26.93 31.64
C GLY A 135 8.60 26.93 30.17
N VAL A 136 7.74 27.35 29.24
CA VAL A 136 8.06 27.45 27.82
C VAL A 136 7.68 28.86 27.35
N SER A 137 8.64 29.60 26.82
CA SER A 137 8.42 30.95 26.30
C SER A 137 7.29 30.93 25.27
N ALA A 138 6.30 31.82 25.41
CA ALA A 138 5.16 31.91 24.49
C ALA A 138 5.59 32.08 23.02
N ALA A 139 6.80 32.61 22.79
CA ALA A 139 7.41 32.72 21.47
C ALA A 139 7.82 31.37 20.87
N ASP A 140 8.27 30.43 21.69
CA ASP A 140 8.71 29.09 21.25
C ASP A 140 7.50 28.19 21.00
N ALA A 141 6.49 28.27 21.85
CA ALA A 141 5.20 27.61 21.63
C ALA A 141 4.54 28.08 20.33
N LYS A 142 4.56 29.39 20.05
CA LYS A 142 4.00 29.95 18.82
C LYS A 142 4.73 29.48 17.56
N LYS A 143 6.07 29.43 17.59
CA LYS A 143 6.88 28.91 16.47
C LYS A 143 6.64 27.42 16.21
N LEU A 144 6.49 26.62 17.27
CA LEU A 144 6.18 25.19 17.14
C LEU A 144 4.79 24.96 16.57
N ILE A 145 3.79 25.76 16.98
CA ILE A 145 2.43 25.68 16.43
C ILE A 145 2.40 26.09 14.95
N GLU A 146 3.10 27.16 14.55
CA GLU A 146 3.23 27.59 13.14
C GLU A 146 3.96 26.54 12.28
N ALA A 147 5.03 25.92 12.80
CA ALA A 147 5.72 24.82 12.11
C ALA A 147 4.80 23.61 11.90
N ILE A 148 3.98 23.27 12.90
CA ILE A 148 3.00 22.18 12.82
C ILE A 148 1.84 22.54 11.87
N GLU A 149 1.44 23.80 11.72
CA GLU A 149 0.40 24.19 10.75
C GLU A 149 0.90 24.13 9.31
N LYS A 150 2.14 24.56 9.07
CA LYS A 150 2.75 24.56 7.73
C LYS A 150 2.92 23.15 7.16
N ASP A 151 3.33 22.19 7.98
CA ASP A 151 3.40 20.77 7.58
C ASP A 151 2.01 20.16 7.28
N ASN A 152 0.90 20.80 7.68
CA ASN A 152 -0.45 20.30 7.42
C ASN A 152 -0.97 20.75 6.05
N GLU A 153 -0.63 21.97 5.62
CA GLU A 153 -0.97 22.48 4.28
C GLU A 153 -0.30 21.64 3.18
N GLU A 154 0.97 21.23 3.36
CA GLU A 154 1.68 20.35 2.41
C GLU A 154 1.07 18.94 2.30
N ILE A 155 0.41 18.45 3.35
CA ILE A 155 -0.26 17.13 3.37
C ILE A 155 -1.66 17.23 2.75
N GLU A 156 -2.37 18.35 2.92
CA GLU A 156 -3.68 18.56 2.28
C GLU A 156 -3.57 18.87 0.78
N GLU A 157 -2.50 19.54 0.33
CA GLU A 157 -2.29 19.87 -1.08
C GLU A 157 -1.90 18.63 -1.93
N ASN A 158 -1.46 17.54 -1.28
CA ASN A 158 -1.09 16.26 -1.91
C ASN A 158 -2.21 15.18 -1.84
N LYS A 159 -3.44 15.54 -1.45
CA LYS A 159 -4.64 14.67 -1.54
C LYS A 159 -5.28 14.67 -2.92
#